data_AF-G2QYH9-F1
#
_entry.id   AF-G2QYH9-F1
#
_cell.length_a   1.000
_cell.length_b   1.000
_cell.length_c   1.000
_cell.angle_alpha   90.00
_cell.angle_beta   90.00
_cell.angle_gamma   90.00
#
_symmetry.space_group_name_H-M   'P 1'
#
loop_
_entity.id
_entity.type
_entity.pdbx_description
1 polymer ?
#
loop_
_entity_poly.entity_id
_entity_poly.type
_entity_poly.pdbx_seq_one_letter_code
_entity_poly.pdbx_strand_id
1 'polypeptide(L)'
;MAEPSFSSRSSVEPSSSPSSPSPSPAPTPPDRPKKRTRASKPKGKPACFRCTSTGRTCDGYDQAVLARTRPVDSGQHAERARAEFVRTCEWNETLRSMRRIEDSIDGTDTEKRLFARFRAATADGVAAHLCPFSAFWRRLMPATCCQDEAIKHAVVALAAAYQLFQYPNEPVIDGFTRGDLKVFTIQQYNRSIELLQNHAAISASESIRVTLVCCLAFISLETLRGNHGVAVSHLINGLRILQTLPDSALVGPVDGSLFASRPEADSLHMPDIIQLFAQLELAACFFARGIQPVISFRGYCTRRFDDGASSGGPFTDAAQARNAISCFLHDAVARLYE
;
A
#
# COMPACT_ATOMS: atom_id res chain seq x y z
N MET A 1 21.23 -17.41 55.66
CA MET A 1 21.82 -16.78 56.87
C MET A 1 22.12 -15.34 56.50
N ALA A 2 21.54 -14.30 57.12
CA ALA A 2 20.47 -14.27 58.12
C ALA A 2 19.61 -13.00 57.93
N GLU A 3 18.35 -13.07 58.36
CA GLU A 3 17.46 -11.92 58.65
C GLU A 3 17.74 -11.43 60.12
N PRO A 4 17.07 -10.41 60.74
CA PRO A 4 15.61 -10.13 60.63
C PRO A 4 15.05 -8.69 60.87
N SER A 5 13.76 -8.55 60.50
CA SER A 5 12.63 -7.89 61.23
C SER A 5 12.65 -6.43 61.77
N PHE A 6 11.60 -5.66 61.43
CA PHE A 6 10.52 -5.02 62.27
C PHE A 6 9.87 -3.87 61.42
N SER A 7 8.57 -3.74 61.09
CA SER A 7 7.26 -4.05 61.70
C SER A 7 6.85 -3.08 62.84
N SER A 8 5.65 -2.47 62.94
CA SER A 8 4.50 -2.22 62.03
C SER A 8 3.44 -1.30 62.72
N ARG A 9 2.29 -1.01 62.04
CA ARG A 9 0.98 -0.51 62.59
C ARG A 9 0.92 0.97 63.05
N SER A 10 -0.21 1.68 63.11
CA SER A 10 -1.66 1.46 62.84
C SER A 10 -2.30 2.78 62.30
N SER A 11 -3.61 3.02 62.09
CA SER A 11 -4.87 2.26 62.29
C SER A 11 -6.00 2.77 61.36
N VAL A 12 -7.19 2.14 61.40
CA VAL A 12 -8.47 2.56 60.78
C VAL A 12 -9.62 2.08 61.67
N GLU A 13 -10.64 2.93 61.95
CA GLU A 13 -11.86 2.59 62.72
C GLU A 13 -12.97 3.69 62.53
N PRO A 14 -14.27 3.51 62.90
CA PRO A 14 -15.19 2.45 62.43
C PRO A 14 -16.70 2.85 62.28
N SER A 15 -17.54 1.94 61.76
CA SER A 15 -18.98 1.68 62.17
C SER A 15 -20.08 2.77 62.03
N SER A 16 -21.41 2.51 61.98
CA SER A 16 -22.25 1.35 61.55
C SER A 16 -23.75 1.74 61.49
N SER A 17 -24.57 0.87 60.85
CA SER A 17 -26.06 0.75 60.70
C SER A 17 -26.94 1.04 61.97
N PRO A 18 -28.32 1.05 61.99
CA PRO A 18 -29.25 0.14 61.24
C PRO A 18 -30.75 0.53 60.97
N SER A 19 -31.50 -0.44 60.41
CA SER A 19 -32.94 -0.77 60.62
C SER A 19 -34.11 -0.11 59.83
N SER A 20 -35.04 -0.97 59.39
CA SER A 20 -36.43 -0.71 58.92
C SER A 20 -37.42 -1.48 59.86
N PRO A 21 -38.74 -1.17 59.99
CA PRO A 21 -39.76 -1.51 58.95
C PRO A 21 -41.08 -0.65 58.87
N SER A 22 -41.81 -0.79 57.74
CA SER A 22 -43.30 -0.78 57.47
C SER A 22 -44.36 0.03 58.30
N PRO A 23 -45.63 0.22 57.82
CA PRO A 23 -46.16 0.68 56.51
C PRO A 23 -47.32 1.75 56.61
N SER A 24 -47.73 2.38 55.47
CA SER A 24 -49.04 3.00 55.06
C SER A 24 -50.04 3.69 56.06
N PRO A 25 -50.83 4.75 55.70
CA PRO A 25 -51.59 4.91 54.43
C PRO A 25 -51.76 6.36 53.87
N ALA A 26 -52.66 6.53 52.88
CA ALA A 26 -52.89 7.75 52.05
C ALA A 26 -53.82 8.84 52.65
N PRO A 27 -53.89 10.05 52.04
CA PRO A 27 -55.13 10.45 51.34
C PRO A 27 -54.92 11.26 50.03
N THR A 28 -56.04 11.70 49.40
CA THR A 28 -56.13 12.23 48.01
C THR A 28 -56.49 13.76 47.94
N PRO A 29 -57.01 14.38 46.86
CA PRO A 29 -56.40 15.58 46.24
C PRO A 29 -57.28 16.85 46.27
N PRO A 30 -56.87 17.95 45.59
CA PRO A 30 -57.86 18.83 44.95
C PRO A 30 -57.52 19.27 43.49
N ASP A 31 -58.51 19.88 42.85
CA ASP A 31 -58.67 20.02 41.38
C ASP A 31 -58.38 21.44 40.83
N ARG A 32 -58.50 21.61 39.50
CA ARG A 32 -58.18 22.79 38.67
C ARG A 32 -58.99 24.07 39.00
N PRO A 33 -58.53 25.23 38.49
CA PRO A 33 -59.36 25.93 37.50
C PRO A 33 -58.63 26.52 36.26
N LYS A 34 -59.40 27.04 35.30
CA LYS A 34 -58.97 27.46 33.94
C LYS A 34 -58.71 28.97 33.79
N LYS A 35 -57.84 29.29 32.82
CA LYS A 35 -57.57 30.56 32.09
C LYS A 35 -58.45 31.81 32.37
N ARG A 36 -57.79 32.98 32.48
CA ARG A 36 -58.32 34.29 32.02
C ARG A 36 -57.36 34.92 31.01
N THR A 37 -57.90 35.51 29.95
CA THR A 37 -57.18 36.24 28.90
C THR A 37 -56.93 37.71 29.29
N ARG A 38 -55.90 38.34 28.72
CA ARG A 38 -55.74 39.82 28.76
C ARG A 38 -55.20 40.36 27.43
N ALA A 39 -55.57 41.60 27.14
CA ALA A 39 -55.55 42.25 25.83
C ALA A 39 -54.17 42.42 25.18
N SER A 40 -54.20 42.58 23.85
CA SER A 40 -53.05 42.94 23.01
C SER A 40 -52.60 44.39 23.23
N LYS A 41 -51.28 44.61 23.24
CA LYS A 41 -50.61 45.90 22.99
C LYS A 41 -50.03 45.88 21.56
N PRO A 42 -49.83 47.04 20.91
CA PRO A 42 -49.33 47.08 19.54
C PRO A 42 -47.87 46.61 19.50
N LYS A 43 -47.58 45.65 18.61
CA LYS A 43 -46.21 45.18 18.36
C LYS A 43 -45.47 46.17 17.47
N GLY A 44 -44.54 46.94 18.02
CA GLY A 44 -43.47 47.55 17.22
C GLY A 44 -42.54 46.46 16.68
N LYS A 45 -42.08 46.59 15.42
CA LYS A 45 -41.11 45.66 14.83
C LYS A 45 -39.76 45.78 15.56
N PRO A 46 -39.08 44.67 15.93
CA PRO A 46 -37.74 44.73 16.50
C PRO A 46 -36.70 45.09 15.44
N ALA A 47 -35.88 46.11 15.70
CA ALA A 47 -34.70 46.43 14.89
C ALA A 47 -33.55 45.45 15.21
N CYS A 48 -32.76 45.06 14.22
CA CYS A 48 -31.60 44.19 14.47
C CYS A 48 -30.41 44.97 15.00
N PHE A 49 -29.57 44.28 15.78
CA PHE A 49 -28.40 44.82 16.48
C PHE A 49 -27.48 45.69 15.58
N ARG A 50 -27.34 45.33 14.30
CA ARG A 50 -26.49 46.04 13.32
C ARG A 50 -27.05 47.42 12.91
N CYS A 51 -28.37 47.57 12.84
CA CYS A 51 -29.02 48.86 12.63
C CYS A 51 -28.93 49.71 13.90
N THR A 52 -29.21 49.11 15.06
CA THR A 52 -29.09 49.77 16.37
C THR A 52 -27.68 50.30 16.63
N SER A 53 -26.65 49.52 16.30
CA SER A 53 -25.24 49.90 16.50
C SER A 53 -24.71 50.96 15.54
N THR A 54 -25.47 51.31 14.48
CA THR A 54 -25.04 52.29 13.46
C THR A 54 -26.01 53.46 13.28
N GLY A 55 -26.99 53.61 14.17
CA GLY A 55 -27.93 54.75 14.17
C GLY A 55 -28.89 54.81 12.98
N ARG A 56 -29.04 53.73 12.22
CA ARG A 56 -29.91 53.66 11.03
C ARG A 56 -31.26 53.02 11.37
N THR A 57 -32.32 53.51 10.73
CA THR A 57 -33.64 52.87 10.76
C THR A 57 -33.58 51.44 10.20
N CYS A 58 -34.42 50.56 10.74
CA CYS A 58 -34.47 49.14 10.38
C CYS A 58 -35.89 48.79 9.90
N ASP A 59 -36.01 48.33 8.66
CA ASP A 59 -37.31 48.04 8.02
C ASP A 59 -38.01 46.79 8.62
N GLY A 60 -37.25 46.01 9.38
CA GLY A 60 -37.65 44.79 10.07
C GLY A 60 -37.64 43.55 9.16
N TYR A 61 -37.67 42.37 9.78
CA TYR A 61 -37.68 41.09 9.09
C TYR A 61 -39.11 40.53 9.07
N ASP A 62 -39.61 40.17 7.89
CA ASP A 62 -40.95 39.58 7.77
C ASP A 62 -40.98 38.17 8.35
N GLN A 63 -41.87 37.99 9.34
CA GLN A 63 -41.87 36.84 10.25
C GLN A 63 -42.61 35.62 9.66
N ALA A 64 -42.47 35.39 8.35
CA ALA A 64 -43.28 34.46 7.54
C ALA A 64 -42.55 33.19 7.08
N VAL A 65 -41.28 32.99 7.44
CA VAL A 65 -40.45 31.84 6.97
C VAL A 65 -40.19 30.79 8.07
N LEU A 66 -40.74 30.96 9.28
CA LEU A 66 -40.51 30.05 10.42
C LEU A 66 -41.73 29.21 10.80
N ALA A 67 -42.12 28.26 9.93
CA ALA A 67 -42.95 27.12 10.34
C ALA A 67 -42.91 25.94 9.32
N ARG A 68 -41.92 25.02 9.45
CA ARG A 68 -42.02 23.57 9.12
C ARG A 68 -40.69 22.82 9.34
N THR A 69 -40.24 22.73 10.59
CA THR A 69 -39.24 21.72 10.97
C THR A 69 -39.91 20.36 11.16
N ARG A 70 -39.60 19.40 10.27
CA ARG A 70 -39.67 17.97 10.60
C ARG A 70 -38.29 17.57 11.16
N PRO A 71 -38.21 16.64 12.13
CA PRO A 71 -36.92 16.10 12.56
C PRO A 71 -36.32 15.30 11.41
N VAL A 72 -35.06 15.59 11.07
CA VAL A 72 -34.29 14.82 10.08
C VAL A 72 -33.30 13.96 10.85
N ASP A 73 -33.42 12.63 10.70
CA ASP A 73 -32.57 11.65 11.36
C ASP A 73 -31.09 11.87 11.04
N SER A 74 -30.33 12.34 12.02
CA SER A 74 -28.89 12.57 11.87
C SER A 74 -28.11 11.25 11.66
N GLY A 75 -28.65 10.12 12.16
CA GLY A 75 -28.12 8.78 11.87
C GLY A 75 -28.24 8.41 10.39
N GLN A 76 -29.43 8.58 9.79
CA GLN A 76 -29.64 8.31 8.37
C GLN A 76 -28.78 9.20 7.46
N HIS A 77 -28.44 10.41 7.89
CA HIS A 77 -27.57 11.30 7.10
C HIS A 77 -26.11 10.85 7.13
N ALA A 78 -25.64 10.29 8.25
CA ALA A 78 -24.31 9.69 8.36
C ALA A 78 -24.22 8.33 7.65
N GLU A 79 -25.27 7.50 7.72
CA GLU A 79 -25.37 6.25 6.96
C GLU A 79 -25.50 6.49 5.47
N ARG A 80 -26.26 7.52 5.03
CA ARG A 80 -26.28 7.94 3.62
C ARG A 80 -24.93 8.47 3.17
N ALA A 81 -24.25 9.30 3.95
CA ALA A 81 -22.90 9.76 3.62
C ALA A 81 -21.90 8.59 3.54
N ARG A 82 -22.00 7.57 4.42
CA ARG A 82 -21.23 6.32 4.31
C ARG A 82 -21.61 5.51 3.08
N ALA A 83 -22.89 5.33 2.78
CA ALA A 83 -23.36 4.59 1.61
C ALA A 83 -23.14 5.34 0.28
N GLU A 84 -22.98 6.67 0.32
CA GLU A 84 -22.61 7.52 -0.81
C GLU A 84 -21.10 7.52 -1.01
N PHE A 85 -20.31 7.55 0.06
CA PHE A 85 -18.87 7.32 0.01
C PHE A 85 -18.54 5.90 -0.49
N VAL A 86 -19.18 4.85 0.05
CA VAL A 86 -19.04 3.47 -0.42
C VAL A 86 -19.50 3.33 -1.87
N ARG A 87 -20.65 3.88 -2.27
CA ARG A 87 -21.04 3.88 -3.69
C ARG A 87 -20.09 4.66 -4.60
N THR A 88 -19.45 5.73 -4.11
CA THR A 88 -18.42 6.46 -4.85
C THR A 88 -17.13 5.63 -4.95
N CYS A 89 -16.80 4.84 -3.92
CA CYS A 89 -15.72 3.86 -3.97
C CYS A 89 -16.00 2.69 -4.93
N GLU A 90 -17.23 2.16 -4.95
CA GLU A 90 -17.70 1.12 -5.87
C GLU A 90 -17.78 1.63 -7.33
N TRP A 91 -18.22 2.88 -7.53
CA TRP A 91 -18.26 3.55 -8.84
C TRP A 91 -16.86 3.77 -9.48
N ASN A 92 -15.77 3.58 -8.72
CA ASN A 92 -14.42 3.63 -9.26
C ASN A 92 -14.05 2.38 -10.07
N GLU A 93 -14.76 1.25 -9.97
CA GLU A 93 -14.39 0.04 -10.72
C GLU A 93 -14.72 0.19 -12.22
N THR A 94 -15.90 0.74 -12.54
CA THR A 94 -16.30 1.11 -13.90
C THR A 94 -15.60 2.38 -14.43
N LEU A 95 -15.19 3.31 -13.57
CA LEU A 95 -14.35 4.45 -14.01
C LEU A 95 -12.89 4.05 -14.25
N ARG A 96 -12.35 3.04 -13.54
CA ARG A 96 -11.04 2.44 -13.84
C ARG A 96 -11.05 1.72 -15.19
N SER A 97 -12.15 1.05 -15.56
CA SER A 97 -12.30 0.44 -16.90
C SER A 97 -12.65 1.43 -18.02
N MET A 98 -13.17 2.62 -17.69
CA MET A 98 -13.42 3.73 -18.63
C MET A 98 -12.27 4.74 -18.73
N ARG A 99 -11.16 4.57 -17.99
CA ARG A 99 -9.98 5.43 -18.15
C ARG A 99 -9.43 5.22 -19.57
N ARG A 100 -9.14 6.32 -20.28
CA ARG A 100 -8.21 6.24 -21.43
C ARG A 100 -6.91 5.58 -20.94
N ILE A 101 -6.15 4.97 -21.84
CA ILE A 101 -4.82 4.44 -21.52
C ILE A 101 -3.94 5.63 -21.13
N GLU A 102 -3.96 6.00 -19.85
CA GLU A 102 -3.36 7.20 -19.30
C GLU A 102 -2.15 6.84 -18.45
N ASP A 103 -1.08 7.59 -18.70
CA ASP A 103 0.28 7.28 -18.28
C ASP A 103 0.58 7.46 -16.79
N SER A 104 -0.46 7.60 -15.96
CA SER A 104 -0.38 8.05 -14.58
C SER A 104 -1.07 7.11 -13.60
N ILE A 105 -0.47 7.00 -12.42
CA ILE A 105 -1.04 6.38 -11.22
C ILE A 105 -2.04 7.31 -10.52
N ASP A 106 -2.83 6.75 -9.61
CA ASP A 106 -3.64 7.49 -8.64
C ASP A 106 -2.76 8.01 -7.49
N GLY A 107 -3.14 9.13 -6.87
CA GLY A 107 -2.42 9.71 -5.72
C GLY A 107 -2.20 11.22 -5.82
N THR A 108 -1.28 11.71 -5.00
CA THR A 108 -0.80 13.10 -4.99
C THR A 108 -0.04 13.44 -6.28
N ASP A 109 0.07 14.72 -6.59
CA ASP A 109 0.73 15.14 -7.82
C ASP A 109 2.26 14.90 -7.79
N THR A 110 2.87 14.87 -6.59
CA THR A 110 4.25 14.46 -6.38
C THR A 110 4.46 12.98 -6.73
N GLU A 111 3.57 12.09 -6.27
CA GLU A 111 3.60 10.65 -6.60
C GLU A 111 3.50 10.43 -8.12
N LYS A 112 2.55 11.11 -8.78
CA LYS A 112 2.36 11.05 -10.23
C LYS A 112 3.60 11.53 -11.00
N ARG A 113 4.17 12.67 -10.63
CA ARG A 113 5.37 13.23 -11.28
C ARG A 113 6.61 12.34 -11.11
N LEU A 114 6.81 11.80 -9.91
CA LEU A 114 7.90 10.85 -9.64
C LEU A 114 7.74 9.59 -10.50
N PHE A 115 6.56 8.98 -10.48
CA PHE A 115 6.25 7.79 -11.27
C PHE A 115 6.47 8.04 -12.78
N ALA A 116 5.95 9.15 -13.31
CA ALA A 116 6.12 9.50 -14.73
C ALA A 116 7.60 9.70 -15.11
N ARG A 117 8.40 10.39 -14.27
CA ARG A 117 9.84 10.62 -14.52
C ARG A 117 10.64 9.31 -14.47
N PHE A 118 10.33 8.42 -13.53
CA PHE A 118 10.95 7.09 -13.46
C PHE A 118 10.60 6.24 -14.68
N ARG A 119 9.32 6.20 -15.06
CA ARG A 119 8.85 5.43 -16.21
C ARG A 119 9.50 5.88 -17.52
N ALA A 120 9.63 7.20 -17.74
CA ALA A 120 10.38 7.75 -18.88
C ALA A 120 11.86 7.28 -18.87
N ALA A 121 12.56 7.41 -17.74
CA ALA A 121 13.94 6.96 -17.62
C ALA A 121 14.14 5.44 -17.84
N THR A 122 13.13 4.62 -17.56
CA THR A 122 13.14 3.18 -17.89
C THR A 122 12.83 2.87 -19.35
N ALA A 123 12.10 3.75 -20.04
CA ALA A 123 11.81 3.62 -21.47
C ALA A 123 13.03 3.95 -22.33
N ASP A 124 13.75 5.02 -22.01
CA ASP A 124 14.91 5.53 -22.77
C ASP A 124 16.19 4.67 -22.65
N GLY A 125 16.12 3.51 -21.99
CA GLY A 125 17.24 2.58 -21.84
C GLY A 125 18.36 3.03 -20.91
N VAL A 126 18.35 4.28 -20.42
CA VAL A 126 19.36 4.86 -19.52
C VAL A 126 19.51 4.04 -18.22
N ALA A 127 18.43 3.42 -17.75
CA ALA A 127 18.46 2.51 -16.60
C ALA A 127 19.22 1.18 -16.82
N ALA A 128 19.52 0.79 -18.06
CA ALA A 128 20.09 -0.52 -18.40
C ALA A 128 21.48 -0.78 -17.80
N HIS A 129 22.26 0.26 -17.50
CA HIS A 129 23.58 0.14 -16.87
C HIS A 129 23.54 0.03 -15.34
N LEU A 130 22.42 0.39 -14.72
CA LEU A 130 22.24 0.40 -13.26
C LEU A 130 21.41 -0.78 -12.76
N CYS A 131 20.62 -1.37 -13.66
CA CYS A 131 19.63 -2.39 -13.36
C CYS A 131 19.32 -3.20 -14.64
N PRO A 132 19.51 -4.54 -14.68
CA PRO A 132 19.00 -5.38 -15.77
C PRO A 132 17.45 -5.39 -15.88
N PHE A 133 16.76 -4.62 -15.03
CA PHE A 133 15.31 -4.53 -14.89
C PHE A 133 14.65 -3.42 -15.74
N SER A 134 15.36 -2.74 -16.65
CA SER A 134 14.77 -1.66 -17.46
C SER A 134 13.53 -2.11 -18.23
N ALA A 135 13.59 -3.29 -18.86
CA ALA A 135 12.45 -3.91 -19.54
C ALA A 135 11.32 -4.32 -18.57
N PHE A 136 11.63 -4.70 -17.33
CA PHE A 136 10.64 -5.03 -16.31
C PHE A 136 9.88 -3.79 -15.82
N TRP A 137 10.60 -2.73 -15.44
CA TRP A 137 9.96 -1.50 -14.98
C TRP A 137 9.20 -0.78 -16.12
N ARG A 138 9.64 -0.95 -17.38
CA ARG A 138 8.88 -0.55 -18.57
C ARG A 138 7.56 -1.34 -18.72
N ARG A 139 7.57 -2.66 -18.46
CA ARG A 139 6.38 -3.53 -18.49
C ARG A 139 5.50 -3.44 -17.24
N LEU A 140 5.96 -2.82 -16.15
CA LEU A 140 5.14 -2.58 -14.97
C LEU A 140 4.17 -1.42 -15.23
N MET A 141 3.05 -1.75 -15.85
CA MET A 141 2.05 -0.78 -16.29
C MET A 141 1.47 0.06 -15.14
N PRO A 142 1.07 1.32 -15.41
CA PRO A 142 0.32 2.14 -14.45
C PRO A 142 -0.90 1.41 -13.89
N ALA A 143 -1.54 0.56 -14.71
CA ALA A 143 -2.65 -0.30 -14.31
C ALA A 143 -2.32 -1.21 -13.11
N THR A 144 -1.13 -1.82 -13.05
CA THR A 144 -0.72 -2.67 -11.92
C THR A 144 -0.54 -1.85 -10.65
N CYS A 145 0.01 -0.63 -10.76
CA CYS A 145 0.11 0.31 -9.64
C CYS A 145 -1.23 0.93 -9.23
N CYS A 146 -2.25 0.90 -10.10
CA CYS A 146 -3.62 1.34 -9.76
C CYS A 146 -4.49 0.19 -9.20
N GLN A 147 -4.08 -1.06 -9.39
CA GLN A 147 -4.72 -2.24 -8.83
C GLN A 147 -4.26 -2.52 -7.40
N ASP A 148 -3.00 -2.22 -7.08
CA ASP A 148 -2.40 -2.54 -5.78
C ASP A 148 -1.63 -1.37 -5.17
N GLU A 149 -2.11 -0.91 -4.01
CA GLU A 149 -1.53 0.23 -3.28
C GLU A 149 -0.13 -0.08 -2.71
N ALA A 150 0.16 -1.33 -2.36
CA ALA A 150 1.48 -1.71 -1.85
C ALA A 150 2.53 -1.63 -2.96
N ILE A 151 2.21 -2.11 -4.17
CA ILE A 151 3.05 -1.93 -5.36
C ILE A 151 3.25 -0.44 -5.65
N LYS A 152 2.17 0.36 -5.67
CA LYS A 152 2.23 1.80 -5.93
C LYS A 152 3.24 2.50 -5.02
N HIS A 153 3.12 2.32 -3.71
CA HIS A 153 4.00 2.96 -2.74
C HIS A 153 5.46 2.47 -2.86
N ALA A 154 5.70 1.20 -3.20
CA ALA A 154 7.04 0.69 -3.47
C ALA A 154 7.68 1.33 -4.72
N VAL A 155 6.92 1.46 -5.81
CA VAL A 155 7.40 2.06 -7.07
C VAL A 155 7.62 3.57 -6.94
N VAL A 156 6.74 4.28 -6.22
CA VAL A 156 6.96 5.70 -5.89
C VAL A 156 8.23 5.89 -5.05
N ALA A 157 8.46 5.05 -4.04
CA ALA A 157 9.69 5.09 -3.25
C ALA A 157 10.92 4.87 -4.14
N LEU A 158 10.84 3.90 -5.08
CA LEU A 158 11.91 3.62 -6.04
C LEU A 158 12.16 4.82 -6.96
N ALA A 159 11.10 5.45 -7.48
CA ALA A 159 11.19 6.65 -8.31
C ALA A 159 11.86 7.83 -7.58
N ALA A 160 11.51 8.05 -6.30
CA ALA A 160 12.13 9.06 -5.46
C ALA A 160 13.62 8.77 -5.19
N ALA A 161 13.98 7.52 -4.91
CA ALA A 161 15.38 7.10 -4.77
C ALA A 161 16.17 7.26 -6.08
N TYR A 162 15.57 6.89 -7.21
CA TYR A 162 16.16 7.06 -8.54
C TYR A 162 16.41 8.53 -8.87
N GLN A 163 15.48 9.45 -8.57
CA GLN A 163 15.73 10.88 -8.76
C GLN A 163 16.91 11.37 -7.92
N LEU A 164 16.99 10.98 -6.64
CA LEU A 164 18.10 11.36 -5.76
C LEU A 164 19.45 10.86 -6.26
N PHE A 165 19.48 9.67 -6.87
CA PHE A 165 20.68 9.04 -7.46
C PHE A 165 21.08 9.70 -8.79
N GLN A 166 20.16 9.74 -9.76
CA GLN A 166 20.43 10.16 -11.14
C GLN A 166 20.72 11.67 -11.25
N TYR A 167 20.10 12.47 -10.38
CA TYR A 167 20.18 13.93 -10.42
C TYR A 167 20.69 14.46 -9.06
N PRO A 168 21.98 14.28 -8.75
CA PRO A 168 22.54 14.67 -7.46
C PRO A 168 22.56 16.20 -7.24
N ASN A 169 22.65 16.97 -8.33
CA ASN A 169 22.85 18.42 -8.33
C ASN A 169 21.61 19.22 -8.79
N GLU A 170 20.53 18.55 -9.25
CA GLU A 170 19.31 19.24 -9.65
C GLU A 170 18.41 19.59 -8.46
N PRO A 171 17.59 20.66 -8.55
CA PRO A 171 16.48 20.86 -7.64
C PRO A 171 15.49 19.69 -7.70
N VAL A 172 14.86 19.40 -6.57
CA VAL A 172 13.88 18.32 -6.48
C VAL A 172 12.52 18.78 -7.03
N ILE A 173 11.68 17.82 -7.41
CA ILE A 173 10.29 18.04 -7.80
C ILE A 173 9.55 18.78 -6.67
N ASP A 174 8.61 19.64 -7.04
CA ASP A 174 7.68 20.36 -6.15
C ASP A 174 8.33 21.26 -5.08
N GLY A 175 9.59 21.66 -5.27
CA GLY A 175 10.29 22.52 -4.31
C GLY A 175 10.70 21.80 -3.02
N PHE A 176 10.61 20.46 -2.96
CA PHE A 176 11.16 19.66 -1.87
C PHE A 176 12.65 19.95 -1.72
N THR A 177 13.17 19.91 -0.48
CA THR A 177 14.62 19.75 -0.32
C THR A 177 15.02 18.29 -0.57
N ARG A 178 16.32 18.05 -0.79
CA ARG A 178 16.87 16.68 -0.86
C ARG A 178 16.71 15.92 0.47
N GLY A 179 16.51 16.63 1.59
CA GLY A 179 16.17 16.04 2.89
C GLY A 179 14.72 15.53 2.90
N ASP A 180 13.79 16.38 2.49
CA ASP A 180 12.36 16.06 2.44
C ASP A 180 12.08 14.87 1.52
N LEU A 181 12.73 14.82 0.34
CA LEU A 181 12.55 13.69 -0.57
C LEU A 181 13.10 12.38 0.01
N LYS A 182 14.20 12.40 0.77
CA LYS A 182 14.69 11.21 1.48
C LYS A 182 13.70 10.72 2.54
N VAL A 183 13.06 11.65 3.26
CA VAL A 183 12.01 11.32 4.24
C VAL A 183 10.78 10.74 3.52
N PHE A 184 10.36 11.36 2.42
CA PHE A 184 9.26 10.87 1.57
C PHE A 184 9.53 9.46 1.01
N THR A 185 10.75 9.19 0.50
CA THR A 185 11.16 7.84 0.08
C THR A 185 10.96 6.81 1.18
N ILE A 186 11.37 7.12 2.41
CA ILE A 186 11.26 6.20 3.56
C ILE A 186 9.79 6.03 3.99
N GLN A 187 8.99 7.10 3.96
CA GLN A 187 7.55 7.05 4.25
C GLN A 187 6.82 6.14 3.25
N GLN A 188 7.07 6.32 1.96
CA GLN A 188 6.50 5.51 0.87
C GLN A 188 6.94 4.04 0.97
N TYR A 189 8.23 3.80 1.22
CA TYR A 189 8.77 2.45 1.46
C TYR A 189 8.08 1.75 2.64
N ASN A 190 7.99 2.41 3.80
CA ASN A 190 7.35 1.85 4.99
C ASN A 190 5.86 1.62 4.75
N ARG A 191 5.18 2.54 4.06
CA ARG A 191 3.75 2.43 3.75
C ARG A 191 3.44 1.22 2.87
N SER A 192 4.31 0.90 1.91
CA SER A 192 4.19 -0.33 1.13
C SER A 192 4.29 -1.58 2.02
N ILE A 193 5.27 -1.64 2.94
CA ILE A 193 5.41 -2.77 3.88
C ILE A 193 4.20 -2.91 4.81
N GLU A 194 3.67 -1.81 5.35
CA GLU A 194 2.42 -1.81 6.14
C GLU A 194 1.26 -2.42 5.34
N LEU A 195 1.12 -2.08 4.06
CA LEU A 195 0.05 -2.61 3.22
C LEU A 195 0.25 -4.11 2.94
N LEU A 196 1.46 -4.55 2.59
CA LEU A 196 1.79 -5.97 2.42
C LEU A 196 1.44 -6.81 3.66
N GLN A 197 1.75 -6.32 4.86
CA GLN A 197 1.42 -7.00 6.11
C GLN A 197 -0.10 -7.16 6.32
N ASN A 198 -0.91 -6.32 5.68
CA ASN A 198 -2.37 -6.33 5.75
C ASN A 198 -3.05 -6.98 4.52
N HIS A 199 -2.30 -7.61 3.59
CA HIS A 199 -2.85 -8.30 2.39
C HIS A 199 -3.51 -9.66 2.69
N ALA A 200 -4.34 -9.72 3.74
CA ALA A 200 -5.13 -10.89 4.13
C ALA A 200 -6.38 -11.12 3.24
N ALA A 201 -6.82 -10.10 2.49
CA ALA A 201 -8.05 -10.13 1.69
C ALA A 201 -7.86 -10.63 0.23
N ILE A 202 -6.62 -10.86 -0.19
CA ILE A 202 -6.25 -11.22 -1.57
C ILE A 202 -5.95 -12.73 -1.64
N SER A 203 -6.17 -13.35 -2.81
CA SER A 203 -5.78 -14.76 -3.02
C SER A 203 -4.28 -14.97 -2.74
N ALA A 204 -3.91 -16.12 -2.17
CA ALA A 204 -2.53 -16.40 -1.78
C ALA A 204 -1.53 -16.23 -2.95
N SER A 205 -1.91 -16.62 -4.17
CA SER A 205 -1.08 -16.48 -5.38
C SER A 205 -0.80 -15.01 -5.74
N GLU A 206 -1.83 -14.15 -5.66
CA GLU A 206 -1.69 -12.73 -5.98
C GLU A 206 -0.98 -11.96 -4.85
N SER A 207 -1.22 -12.33 -3.58
CA SER A 207 -0.46 -11.79 -2.44
C SER A 207 1.05 -12.10 -2.55
N ILE A 208 1.41 -13.33 -2.98
CA ILE A 208 2.79 -13.70 -3.30
C ILE A 208 3.33 -12.84 -4.45
N ARG A 209 2.60 -12.72 -5.57
CA ARG A 209 3.01 -11.91 -6.74
C ARG A 209 3.31 -10.46 -6.35
N VAL A 210 2.40 -9.82 -5.62
CA VAL A 210 2.51 -8.45 -5.12
C VAL A 210 3.72 -8.29 -4.20
N THR A 211 3.91 -9.21 -3.26
CA THR A 211 5.06 -9.19 -2.34
C THR A 211 6.38 -9.29 -3.10
N LEU A 212 6.47 -10.17 -4.10
CA LEU A 212 7.67 -10.33 -4.93
C LEU A 212 7.96 -9.09 -5.79
N VAL A 213 6.95 -8.42 -6.36
CA VAL A 213 7.12 -7.14 -7.06
C VAL A 213 7.65 -6.06 -6.12
N CYS A 214 7.12 -5.97 -4.90
CA CYS A 214 7.62 -5.02 -3.90
C CYS A 214 9.07 -5.35 -3.48
N CYS A 215 9.43 -6.62 -3.31
CA CYS A 215 10.82 -7.03 -3.09
C CYS A 215 11.73 -6.59 -4.24
N LEU A 216 11.35 -6.74 -5.52
CA LEU A 216 12.14 -6.24 -6.66
C LEU A 216 12.30 -4.71 -6.62
N ALA A 217 11.25 -3.97 -6.22
CA ALA A 217 11.32 -2.52 -6.04
C ALA A 217 12.30 -2.14 -4.94
N PHE A 218 12.25 -2.81 -3.79
CA PHE A 218 13.14 -2.55 -2.66
C PHE A 218 14.59 -2.98 -2.91
N ILE A 219 14.83 -4.08 -3.64
CA ILE A 219 16.17 -4.47 -4.09
C ILE A 219 16.78 -3.36 -4.97
N SER A 220 16.00 -2.86 -5.92
CA SER A 220 16.42 -1.76 -6.81
C SER A 220 16.69 -0.47 -6.02
N LEU A 221 15.79 -0.12 -5.10
CA LEU A 221 15.85 1.09 -4.27
C LEU A 221 17.05 1.07 -3.31
N GLU A 222 17.27 -0.03 -2.60
CA GLU A 222 18.39 -0.15 -1.66
C GLU A 222 19.73 -0.24 -2.41
N THR A 223 19.76 -0.77 -3.64
CA THR A 223 20.94 -0.72 -4.52
C THR A 223 21.27 0.73 -4.91
N LEU A 224 20.28 1.53 -5.31
CA LEU A 224 20.47 2.97 -5.62
C LEU A 224 20.91 3.79 -4.38
N ARG A 225 20.60 3.32 -3.17
CA ARG A 225 21.05 3.93 -1.90
C ARG A 225 22.44 3.45 -1.44
N GLY A 226 23.03 2.44 -2.10
CA GLY A 226 24.27 1.78 -1.65
C GLY A 226 24.10 0.80 -0.48
N ASN A 227 22.87 0.51 -0.09
CA ASN A 227 22.51 -0.35 1.05
C ASN A 227 22.47 -1.84 0.65
N HIS A 228 23.57 -2.35 0.08
CA HIS A 228 23.60 -3.68 -0.53
C HIS A 228 23.20 -4.82 0.42
N GLY A 229 23.48 -4.73 1.72
CA GLY A 229 23.03 -5.72 2.71
C GLY A 229 21.51 -5.79 2.88
N VAL A 230 20.81 -4.67 2.74
CA VAL A 230 19.33 -4.62 2.79
C VAL A 230 18.75 -5.14 1.47
N ALA A 231 19.36 -4.79 0.34
CA ALA A 231 19.00 -5.36 -0.97
C ALA A 231 19.13 -6.91 -0.98
N VAL A 232 20.24 -7.45 -0.47
CA VAL A 232 20.43 -8.90 -0.30
C VAL A 232 19.39 -9.51 0.65
N SER A 233 19.00 -8.80 1.72
CA SER A 233 17.96 -9.27 2.64
C SER A 233 16.59 -9.39 1.96
N HIS A 234 16.21 -8.44 1.10
CA HIS A 234 15.00 -8.53 0.28
C HIS A 234 15.06 -9.67 -0.73
N LEU A 235 16.22 -9.89 -1.37
CA LEU A 235 16.43 -11.03 -2.26
C LEU A 235 16.22 -12.36 -1.52
N ILE A 236 16.88 -12.56 -0.38
CA ILE A 236 16.75 -13.78 0.44
C ILE A 236 15.30 -14.01 0.86
N ASN A 237 14.57 -12.96 1.26
CA ASN A 237 13.16 -13.07 1.64
C ASN A 237 12.27 -13.43 0.45
N GLY A 238 12.49 -12.84 -0.73
CA GLY A 238 11.78 -13.22 -1.95
C GLY A 238 12.09 -14.66 -2.40
N LEU A 239 13.35 -15.10 -2.31
CA LEU A 239 13.73 -16.49 -2.59
C LEU A 239 13.06 -17.48 -1.63
N ARG A 240 12.95 -17.16 -0.33
CA ARG A 240 12.19 -17.96 0.65
C ARG A 240 10.70 -18.07 0.29
N ILE A 241 10.09 -17.02 -0.24
CA ILE A 241 8.70 -17.08 -0.72
C ILE A 241 8.62 -17.99 -1.95
N LEU A 242 9.55 -17.85 -2.90
CA LEU A 242 9.61 -18.71 -4.10
C LEU A 242 9.89 -20.20 -3.77
N GLN A 243 10.57 -20.51 -2.66
CA GLN A 243 10.71 -21.90 -2.16
C GLN A 243 9.36 -22.55 -1.83
N THR A 244 8.34 -21.77 -1.44
CA THR A 244 7.01 -22.30 -1.07
C THR A 244 6.13 -22.63 -2.28
N LEU A 245 6.48 -22.15 -3.48
CA LEU A 245 5.71 -22.43 -4.71
C LEU A 245 5.98 -23.86 -5.21
N PRO A 246 4.98 -24.55 -5.79
CA PRO A 246 5.16 -25.88 -6.39
C PRO A 246 6.10 -25.84 -7.61
N ASP A 247 6.74 -26.96 -7.94
CA ASP A 247 7.69 -27.01 -9.07
C ASP A 247 7.05 -26.64 -10.42
N SER A 248 5.74 -26.88 -10.59
CA SER A 248 4.99 -26.45 -11.78
C SER A 248 4.93 -24.92 -11.96
N ALA A 249 5.05 -24.14 -10.89
CA ALA A 249 5.20 -22.67 -11.00
C ALA A 249 6.61 -22.27 -11.45
N LEU A 250 7.59 -23.15 -11.26
CA LEU A 250 8.98 -23.00 -11.72
C LEU A 250 9.27 -23.79 -13.03
N VAL A 251 8.27 -24.17 -13.81
CA VAL A 251 8.47 -24.76 -15.14
C VAL A 251 7.69 -23.95 -16.17
N GLY A 252 8.42 -23.37 -17.13
CA GLY A 252 7.84 -22.55 -18.19
C GLY A 252 6.85 -23.37 -19.05
N PRO A 253 5.63 -22.90 -19.35
CA PRO A 253 4.59 -23.76 -19.95
C PRO A 253 4.79 -24.23 -21.40
N VAL A 254 5.87 -23.81 -22.09
CA VAL A 254 6.00 -23.96 -23.55
C VAL A 254 7.34 -24.59 -23.97
N ASP A 255 8.47 -24.14 -23.43
CA ASP A 255 9.81 -24.57 -23.90
C ASP A 255 10.70 -25.20 -22.81
N GLY A 256 10.15 -25.55 -21.63
CA GLY A 256 10.89 -26.14 -20.50
C GLY A 256 11.94 -25.24 -19.81
N SER A 257 12.39 -24.17 -20.46
CA SER A 257 13.35 -23.21 -19.90
C SER A 257 12.64 -22.11 -19.09
N LEU A 258 12.89 -22.11 -17.78
CA LEU A 258 12.61 -20.99 -16.86
C LEU A 258 13.19 -19.64 -17.31
N PHE A 259 14.29 -19.71 -18.05
CA PHE A 259 15.13 -18.56 -18.37
C PHE A 259 14.89 -18.06 -19.79
N ALA A 260 13.87 -18.61 -20.46
CA ALA A 260 13.46 -18.18 -21.79
C ALA A 260 13.06 -16.69 -21.79
N SER A 261 13.74 -15.88 -22.60
CA SER A 261 13.34 -14.49 -22.85
C SER A 261 12.02 -14.48 -23.59
N ARG A 262 10.90 -14.24 -22.88
CA ARG A 262 9.59 -14.10 -23.53
C ARG A 262 9.56 -12.86 -24.44
N PRO A 263 8.84 -12.92 -25.58
CA PRO A 263 8.45 -11.72 -26.32
C PRO A 263 7.74 -10.74 -25.38
N GLU A 264 7.83 -9.44 -25.67
CA GLU A 264 7.24 -8.39 -24.83
C GLU A 264 5.72 -8.52 -24.75
N ALA A 265 5.24 -9.19 -23.70
CA ALA A 265 3.82 -9.20 -23.34
C ALA A 265 3.50 -7.96 -22.51
N ASP A 266 2.40 -7.28 -22.85
CA ASP A 266 1.93 -6.04 -22.22
C ASP A 266 1.64 -6.15 -20.71
N SER A 267 1.54 -7.38 -20.19
CA SER A 267 1.29 -7.67 -18.78
C SER A 267 2.46 -8.42 -18.14
N LEU A 268 2.70 -8.11 -16.86
CA LEU A 268 3.73 -8.72 -16.03
C LEU A 268 3.17 -9.94 -15.29
N HIS A 269 3.66 -11.13 -15.59
CA HIS A 269 3.19 -12.39 -14.98
C HIS A 269 4.22 -13.00 -14.02
N MET A 270 3.79 -13.99 -13.22
CA MET A 270 4.66 -14.69 -12.27
C MET A 270 5.96 -15.25 -12.89
N PRO A 271 5.98 -15.84 -14.11
CA PRO A 271 7.23 -16.29 -14.72
C PRO A 271 8.24 -15.17 -14.98
N ASP A 272 7.78 -13.98 -15.36
CA ASP A 272 8.66 -12.81 -15.56
C ASP A 272 9.33 -12.40 -14.23
N ILE A 273 8.58 -12.45 -13.13
CA ILE A 273 9.08 -12.16 -11.78
C ILE A 273 10.11 -13.22 -11.35
N ILE A 274 9.80 -14.51 -11.54
CA ILE A 274 10.70 -15.64 -11.23
C ILE A 274 12.01 -15.51 -12.01
N GLN A 275 11.97 -15.19 -13.30
CA GLN A 275 13.15 -15.02 -14.14
C GLN A 275 14.09 -13.93 -13.62
N LEU A 276 13.55 -12.82 -13.10
CA LEU A 276 14.35 -11.74 -12.51
C LEU A 276 14.92 -12.10 -11.15
N PHE A 277 14.16 -12.81 -10.32
CA PHE A 277 14.69 -13.38 -9.08
C PHE A 277 15.82 -14.38 -9.35
N ALA A 278 15.73 -15.16 -10.43
CA ALA A 278 16.81 -16.06 -10.84
C ALA A 278 18.07 -15.28 -11.26
N GLN A 279 17.93 -14.25 -12.12
CA GLN A 279 19.06 -13.40 -12.52
C GLN A 279 19.73 -12.71 -11.32
N LEU A 280 18.93 -12.24 -10.35
CA LEU A 280 19.42 -11.69 -9.08
C LEU A 280 20.12 -12.73 -8.21
N GLU A 281 19.52 -13.91 -8.05
CA GLU A 281 20.10 -15.05 -7.32
C GLU A 281 21.46 -15.42 -7.90
N LEU A 282 21.54 -15.59 -9.23
CA LEU A 282 22.77 -15.96 -9.93
C LEU A 282 23.88 -14.96 -9.65
N ALA A 283 23.62 -13.66 -9.84
CA ALA A 283 24.59 -12.60 -9.53
C ALA A 283 24.97 -12.60 -8.04
N ALA A 284 23.99 -12.73 -7.14
CA ALA A 284 24.22 -12.67 -5.71
C ALA A 284 25.01 -13.89 -5.18
N CYS A 285 24.89 -15.07 -5.80
CA CYS A 285 25.72 -16.24 -5.47
C CYS A 285 27.23 -16.01 -5.74
N PHE A 286 27.59 -15.13 -6.69
CA PHE A 286 28.99 -14.77 -6.94
C PHE A 286 29.50 -13.63 -6.05
N PHE A 287 28.65 -12.67 -5.68
CA PHE A 287 29.08 -11.43 -5.03
C PHE A 287 28.70 -11.29 -3.55
N ALA A 288 27.82 -12.15 -3.01
CA ALA A 288 27.41 -12.14 -1.61
C ALA A 288 27.66 -13.50 -0.93
N ARG A 289 28.02 -13.46 0.36
CA ARG A 289 28.33 -14.67 1.14
C ARG A 289 27.06 -15.32 1.69
N GLY A 290 27.00 -16.64 1.66
CA GLY A 290 25.96 -17.43 2.34
C GLY A 290 24.60 -17.46 1.63
N ILE A 291 24.53 -17.02 0.37
CA ILE A 291 23.36 -17.27 -0.49
C ILE A 291 23.54 -18.65 -1.14
N GLN A 292 22.51 -19.47 -1.05
CA GLN A 292 22.40 -20.73 -1.79
C GLN A 292 21.37 -20.55 -2.92
N PRO A 293 21.62 -21.09 -4.12
CA PRO A 293 20.67 -21.01 -5.22
C PRO A 293 19.40 -21.80 -4.90
N VAL A 294 18.24 -21.16 -5.04
CA VAL A 294 16.91 -21.77 -4.92
C VAL A 294 16.38 -22.11 -6.30
N ILE A 295 16.28 -21.11 -7.17
CA ILE A 295 15.64 -21.24 -8.48
C ILE A 295 16.56 -22.00 -9.43
N SER A 296 17.86 -21.68 -9.39
CA SER A 296 18.87 -22.38 -10.17
C SER A 296 18.95 -23.85 -9.78
N PHE A 297 18.92 -24.16 -8.48
CA PHE A 297 18.97 -25.55 -7.99
C PHE A 297 17.72 -26.35 -8.35
N ARG A 298 16.52 -25.79 -8.15
CA ARG A 298 15.26 -26.46 -8.55
C ARG A 298 15.19 -26.66 -10.07
N GLY A 299 15.61 -25.67 -10.85
CA GLY A 299 15.71 -25.78 -12.30
C GLY A 299 16.75 -26.81 -12.77
N TYR A 300 17.87 -26.92 -12.07
CA TYR A 300 18.87 -27.97 -12.33
C TYR A 300 18.30 -29.36 -12.03
N CYS A 301 17.61 -29.54 -10.90
CA CYS A 301 17.00 -30.81 -10.53
C CYS A 301 16.01 -31.35 -11.58
N THR A 302 15.31 -30.49 -12.33
CA THR A 302 14.42 -30.91 -13.42
C THR A 302 15.15 -31.22 -14.74
N ARG A 303 16.37 -30.69 -14.94
CA ARG A 303 17.18 -30.87 -16.17
C ARG A 303 18.40 -31.79 -16.03
N ARG A 304 18.82 -32.17 -14.83
CA ARG A 304 20.11 -32.87 -14.60
C ARG A 304 20.26 -34.24 -15.27
N PHE A 305 19.17 -34.80 -15.78
CA PHE A 305 19.12 -36.05 -16.56
C PHE A 305 18.70 -35.84 -18.02
N ASP A 306 18.50 -34.59 -18.44
CA ASP A 306 18.33 -34.24 -19.86
C ASP A 306 19.72 -34.27 -20.51
N ASP A 307 19.91 -35.17 -21.47
CA ASP A 307 21.13 -35.30 -22.25
C ASP A 307 21.18 -34.34 -23.44
N GLY A 308 20.14 -33.53 -23.63
CA GLY A 308 20.01 -32.57 -24.72
C GLY A 308 19.67 -33.22 -26.08
N ALA A 309 19.44 -34.54 -26.15
CA ALA A 309 19.12 -35.23 -27.40
C ALA A 309 17.81 -34.72 -28.04
N SER A 310 16.91 -34.17 -27.22
CA SER A 310 15.67 -33.49 -27.61
C SER A 310 15.90 -32.17 -28.38
N SER A 311 17.06 -31.55 -28.20
CA SER A 311 17.40 -30.20 -28.72
C SER A 311 18.20 -30.23 -30.02
N GLY A 312 18.25 -31.38 -30.71
CA GLY A 312 19.29 -31.78 -31.67
C GLY A 312 19.50 -30.96 -32.96
N GLY A 313 19.88 -29.68 -32.83
CA GLY A 313 20.28 -28.81 -33.92
C GLY A 313 21.03 -27.55 -33.42
N PRO A 314 21.69 -26.80 -34.32
CA PRO A 314 22.26 -25.50 -33.98
C PRO A 314 21.15 -24.49 -33.63
N PHE A 315 21.47 -23.47 -32.82
CA PHE A 315 20.50 -22.44 -32.46
C PHE A 315 19.97 -21.70 -33.70
N THR A 316 18.65 -21.58 -33.83
CA THR A 316 17.99 -20.91 -34.96
C THR A 316 18.01 -19.39 -34.83
N ASP A 317 18.15 -18.87 -33.60
CA ASP A 317 18.23 -17.45 -33.31
C ASP A 317 18.99 -17.13 -32.01
N ALA A 318 19.25 -15.83 -31.81
CA ALA A 318 19.98 -15.32 -30.65
C ALA A 318 19.18 -15.32 -29.34
N ALA A 319 17.86 -15.49 -29.34
CA ALA A 319 17.08 -15.73 -28.12
C ALA A 319 17.28 -17.17 -27.65
N GLN A 320 17.18 -18.17 -28.53
CA GLN A 320 17.44 -19.57 -28.21
C GLN A 320 18.85 -19.77 -27.64
N ALA A 321 19.87 -19.17 -28.26
CA ALA A 321 21.25 -19.20 -27.76
C ALA A 321 21.40 -18.55 -26.37
N ARG A 322 20.77 -17.39 -26.12
CA ARG A 322 20.76 -16.74 -24.80
C ARG A 322 20.06 -17.58 -23.74
N ASN A 323 18.94 -18.22 -24.09
CA ASN A 323 18.19 -19.09 -23.18
C ASN A 323 19.04 -20.30 -22.76
N ALA A 324 19.73 -20.93 -23.71
CA ALA A 324 20.64 -22.05 -23.43
C ALA A 324 21.84 -21.65 -22.56
N ILE A 325 22.48 -20.51 -22.84
CA ILE A 325 23.55 -19.95 -21.99
C ILE A 325 23.02 -19.67 -20.57
N SER A 326 21.82 -19.11 -20.45
CA SER A 326 21.22 -18.84 -19.13
C SER A 326 20.97 -20.15 -18.36
N CYS A 327 20.39 -21.18 -18.99
CA CYS A 327 20.25 -22.52 -18.38
C CYS A 327 21.61 -23.04 -17.90
N PHE A 328 22.63 -23.02 -18.77
CA PHE A 328 23.97 -23.49 -18.42
C PHE A 328 24.58 -22.76 -17.21
N LEU A 329 24.45 -21.42 -17.14
CA LEU A 329 24.96 -20.64 -16.00
C LEU A 329 24.24 -20.99 -14.70
N HIS A 330 22.92 -21.15 -14.74
CA HIS A 330 22.13 -21.59 -13.58
C HIS A 330 22.48 -23.02 -13.15
N ASP A 331 22.63 -23.94 -14.10
CA ASP A 331 23.00 -25.34 -13.82
C ASP A 331 24.43 -25.44 -13.28
N ALA A 332 25.37 -24.66 -13.82
CA ALA A 332 26.74 -24.58 -13.31
C ALA A 332 26.80 -24.06 -11.86
N VAL A 333 26.03 -23.02 -11.53
CA VAL A 333 25.95 -22.49 -10.16
C VAL A 333 25.24 -23.46 -9.23
N ALA A 334 24.17 -24.13 -9.67
CA ALA A 334 23.48 -25.15 -8.87
C ALA A 334 24.43 -26.30 -8.44
N ARG A 335 25.29 -26.77 -9.35
CA ARG A 335 26.25 -27.86 -9.09
C ARG A 335 27.39 -27.50 -8.14
N LEU A 336 27.58 -26.22 -7.80
CA LEU A 336 28.49 -25.82 -6.71
C LEU A 336 27.91 -26.14 -5.31
N TYR A 337 26.64 -26.54 -5.24
CA TYR A 337 25.89 -26.83 -4.01
C TYR A 337 25.18 -28.21 -4.06
N GLU A 338 25.56 -29.09 -5.01
CA GLU A 338 25.17 -30.51 -5.08
C GLU A 338 26.08 -31.38 -4.18
#